data_AF-A0A8T6I0R1-F1
#
_entry.id   AF-A0A8T6I0R1-F1
#
_cell.length_a   1.000
_cell.length_b   1.000
_cell.length_c   1.000
_cell.angle_alpha   90.00
_cell.angle_beta   90.00
_cell.angle_gamma   90.00
#
_symmetry.space_group_name_H-M   'P 1'
#
loop_
_entity.id
_entity.type
_entity.pdbx_description
1 polymer ?
#
loop_
_entity_poly.entity_id
_entity_poly.type
_entity_poly.pdbx_seq_one_letter_code
_entity_poly.pdbx_strand_id
1 'polypeptide(L)'
;MSPLRPWAVCPNPFARSLTDQGSRAAPADKMTRGTVKGRHLTAESEGIRKAATVLLVRQGVGGIEVFMVQRPGRGIFPNLHVFPGGKVDGDDDGLAHLCHGLGDPSASYILGIDSGGLRYWVTAIRECFEECGVLLAYRSGSLFEPASDAEAARFEAYRNALIGGDESIASLARRENLTLATDRVMYFSHWITPESAPARFDTRFFVTAMPKGQRAVGHRGETVSGSWITANDALANFDADRWQMIHPTLTTLRTVARYSNVAELLGAVSTGRHLGEVSDALHQQGLQRDRFSIAP
;
A
#
# COMPACT_ATOMS: atom_id res chain seq x y z
N MET A 1 28.79 4.85 -12.76
CA MET A 1 27.55 4.41 -13.43
C MET A 1 27.70 2.92 -13.75
N SER A 2 27.18 2.04 -12.89
CA SER A 2 27.09 0.61 -13.18
C SER A 2 25.80 0.33 -13.95
N PRO A 3 25.80 -0.54 -14.98
CA PRO A 3 24.59 -0.88 -15.71
C PRO A 3 23.62 -1.62 -14.79
N LEU A 4 22.36 -1.19 -14.80
CA LEU A 4 21.24 -1.84 -14.11
C LEU A 4 21.04 -3.24 -14.70
N ARG A 5 21.07 -4.27 -13.85
CA ARG A 5 20.72 -5.64 -14.24
C ARG A 5 19.21 -5.72 -14.51
N PRO A 6 18.76 -6.39 -15.60
CA PRO A 6 17.36 -6.76 -15.75
C PRO A 6 16.94 -7.69 -14.61
N TRP A 7 15.65 -7.68 -14.27
CA TRP A 7 15.00 -8.62 -13.35
C TRP A 7 15.61 -10.03 -13.45
N ALA A 8 16.35 -10.43 -12.42
CA ALA A 8 16.68 -11.83 -12.22
C ALA A 8 15.40 -12.48 -11.69
N VAL A 9 14.79 -13.30 -12.53
CA VAL A 9 13.76 -14.28 -12.17
C VAL A 9 14.20 -14.97 -10.88
N CYS A 10 13.42 -14.85 -9.80
CA CYS A 10 13.61 -15.68 -8.62
C CYS A 10 13.68 -17.16 -9.06
N PRO A 11 14.75 -17.92 -8.74
CA PRO A 11 14.83 -19.31 -9.14
C PRO A 11 13.67 -20.11 -8.53
N ASN A 12 13.02 -20.90 -9.38
CA ASN A 12 11.91 -21.78 -9.05
C ASN A 12 12.32 -22.81 -7.96
N PRO A 13 11.71 -22.83 -6.77
CA PRO A 13 12.05 -23.79 -5.72
C PRO A 13 11.55 -25.22 -5.98
N PHE A 14 10.94 -25.51 -7.14
CA PHE A 14 10.39 -26.83 -7.49
C PHE A 14 11.09 -27.55 -8.65
N ALA A 15 12.28 -27.14 -9.06
CA ALA A 15 13.09 -27.93 -9.99
C ALA A 15 13.76 -29.11 -9.25
N ARG A 16 13.02 -30.20 -9.00
CA ARG A 16 13.64 -31.49 -8.68
C ARG A 16 14.15 -32.13 -9.97
N SER A 17 15.44 -32.48 -9.96
CA SER A 17 16.13 -33.18 -11.04
C SER A 17 15.48 -34.54 -11.32
N LEU A 18 15.05 -34.74 -12.57
CA LEU A 18 14.83 -36.08 -13.12
C LEU A 18 16.20 -36.64 -13.50
N THR A 19 16.69 -37.60 -12.73
CA THR A 19 17.67 -38.57 -13.19
C THR A 19 17.16 -39.97 -12.93
N ASP A 20 17.19 -40.74 -14.01
CA ASP A 20 16.82 -42.12 -14.26
C ASP A 20 17.28 -43.14 -13.21
N GLN A 21 16.41 -44.12 -12.91
CA GLN A 21 16.77 -45.53 -12.69
C GLN A 21 15.52 -46.43 -12.50
N GLY A 22 15.38 -47.43 -13.37
CA GLY A 22 15.17 -48.82 -12.93
C GLY A 22 13.74 -49.38 -12.89
N SER A 23 13.49 -50.34 -13.79
CA SER A 23 12.31 -51.19 -13.96
C SER A 23 11.91 -52.06 -12.75
N ARG A 24 10.60 -52.27 -12.53
CA ARG A 24 9.94 -53.57 -12.29
C ARG A 24 8.41 -53.45 -12.29
N ALA A 25 7.73 -54.51 -12.73
CA ALA A 25 6.31 -54.55 -13.08
C ALA A 25 5.39 -55.17 -11.98
N ALA A 26 4.14 -54.66 -11.97
CA ALA A 26 2.83 -55.25 -11.57
C ALA A 26 2.54 -55.53 -10.06
N PRO A 27 1.25 -55.62 -9.61
CA PRO A 27 -0.02 -55.58 -10.37
C PRO A 27 -1.09 -54.59 -9.84
N ALA A 28 -2.22 -54.59 -10.54
CA ALA A 28 -3.39 -53.76 -10.36
C ALA A 28 -4.31 -54.17 -9.17
N ASP A 29 -5.14 -53.19 -8.83
CA ASP A 29 -6.50 -53.28 -8.27
C ASP A 29 -6.68 -53.27 -6.74
N LYS A 30 -7.19 -52.14 -6.23
CA LYS A 30 -8.44 -52.07 -5.46
C LYS A 30 -8.89 -50.63 -5.22
N MET A 31 -9.94 -50.26 -5.94
CA MET A 31 -10.84 -49.14 -5.68
C MET A 31 -11.29 -49.12 -4.21
N THR A 32 -11.05 -48.01 -3.50
CA THR A 32 -11.89 -47.58 -2.38
C THR A 32 -12.23 -46.10 -2.57
N ARG A 33 -13.54 -45.82 -2.66
CA ARG A 33 -14.11 -44.49 -2.83
C ARG A 33 -13.92 -43.69 -1.55
N GLY A 34 -13.02 -42.72 -1.58
CA GLY A 34 -12.97 -41.62 -0.63
C GLY A 34 -13.40 -40.33 -1.33
N THR A 35 -14.63 -39.89 -1.07
CA THR A 35 -15.17 -38.63 -1.58
C THR A 35 -14.41 -37.46 -0.94
N VAL A 36 -13.37 -36.96 -1.59
CA VAL A 36 -12.79 -35.66 -1.26
C VAL A 36 -13.65 -34.61 -1.93
N LYS A 37 -14.45 -33.90 -1.13
CA LYS A 37 -15.09 -32.64 -1.51
C LYS A 37 -14.00 -31.69 -1.97
N GLY A 38 -13.80 -31.60 -3.30
CA GLY A 38 -13.04 -30.52 -3.90
C GLY A 38 -13.68 -29.21 -3.47
N ARG A 39 -12.99 -28.44 -2.63
CA ARG A 39 -13.29 -27.02 -2.51
C ARG A 39 -13.02 -26.45 -3.89
N HIS A 40 -14.10 -26.13 -4.57
CA HIS A 40 -14.12 -25.33 -5.77
C HIS A 40 -13.40 -24.03 -5.42
N LEU A 41 -12.11 -23.94 -5.79
CA LEU A 41 -11.45 -22.66 -5.94
C LEU A 41 -12.16 -22.02 -7.14
N THR A 42 -13.23 -21.28 -6.86
CA THR A 42 -13.79 -20.38 -7.85
C THR A 42 -12.67 -19.42 -8.22
N ALA A 43 -12.20 -19.54 -9.46
CA ALA A 43 -11.38 -18.54 -10.09
C ALA A 43 -12.18 -17.23 -10.10
N GLU A 44 -12.02 -16.43 -9.04
CA GLU A 44 -12.34 -15.01 -9.11
C GLU A 44 -11.40 -14.40 -10.15
N SER A 45 -12.00 -13.65 -11.08
CA SER A 45 -11.43 -13.23 -12.36
C SER A 45 -9.97 -12.76 -12.30
N GLU A 46 -9.17 -13.17 -13.29
CA GLU A 46 -7.82 -12.68 -13.58
C GLU A 46 -7.84 -11.21 -14.04
N GLY A 47 -8.37 -10.31 -13.21
CA GLY A 47 -8.39 -8.87 -13.42
C GLY A 47 -7.27 -8.16 -12.67
N ILE A 48 -6.86 -7.00 -13.19
CA ILE A 48 -5.97 -6.10 -12.45
C ILE A 48 -6.69 -5.55 -11.21
N ARG A 49 -6.10 -5.72 -10.03
CA ARG A 49 -6.71 -5.29 -8.76
C ARG A 49 -6.36 -3.84 -8.46
N LYS A 50 -7.37 -3.02 -8.21
CA LYS A 50 -7.18 -1.62 -7.78
C LYS A 50 -6.72 -1.56 -6.33
N ALA A 51 -5.75 -0.72 -6.04
CA ALA A 51 -5.18 -0.55 -4.72
C ALA A 51 -4.79 0.91 -4.45
N ALA A 52 -4.72 1.26 -3.17
CA ALA A 52 -4.14 2.51 -2.71
C ALA A 52 -3.04 2.24 -1.68
N THR A 53 -1.97 3.02 -1.75
CA THR A 53 -0.82 2.94 -0.83
C THR A 53 -0.56 4.33 -0.25
N VAL A 54 -0.27 4.43 1.03
CA VAL A 54 -0.03 5.71 1.71
C VAL A 54 1.35 5.76 2.34
N LEU A 55 2.13 6.77 1.96
CA LEU A 55 3.35 7.16 2.63
C LEU A 55 3.00 8.05 3.81
N LEU A 56 3.06 7.50 5.02
CA LEU A 56 3.02 8.28 6.24
C LEU A 56 4.43 8.79 6.56
N VAL A 57 4.65 10.10 6.47
CA VAL A 57 5.97 10.73 6.65
C VAL A 57 6.04 11.60 7.89
N ARG A 58 7.20 11.68 8.51
CA ARG A 58 7.49 12.65 9.57
C ARG A 58 8.91 13.19 9.46
N GLN A 59 9.15 14.32 10.12
CA GLN A 59 10.51 14.83 10.28
C GLN A 59 11.22 14.05 11.39
N GLY A 60 12.28 13.34 11.03
CA GLY A 60 13.23 12.74 11.96
C GLY A 60 14.48 13.59 12.11
N VAL A 61 15.37 13.17 13.01
CA VAL A 61 16.67 13.83 13.26
C VAL A 61 17.59 13.73 12.04
N GLY A 62 17.58 12.58 11.36
CA GLY A 62 18.42 12.29 10.19
C GLY A 62 17.79 12.64 8.84
N GLY A 63 16.64 13.34 8.82
CA GLY A 63 15.89 13.67 7.61
C GLY A 63 14.45 13.16 7.65
N ILE A 64 13.85 12.95 6.47
CA ILE A 64 12.47 12.45 6.37
C ILE A 64 12.44 10.97 6.74
N GLU A 65 11.62 10.64 7.74
CA GLU A 65 11.27 9.27 8.09
C GLU A 65 9.95 8.88 7.44
N VAL A 66 9.89 7.65 6.94
CA VAL A 66 8.70 6.99 6.41
C VAL A 66 8.30 5.87 7.35
N PHE A 67 7.00 5.69 7.58
CA PHE A 67 6.50 4.51 8.27
C PHE A 67 6.42 3.35 7.27
N MET A 68 7.14 2.28 7.57
CA MET A 68 7.16 1.07 6.75
C MET A 68 6.78 -0.15 7.57
N VAL A 69 6.11 -1.09 6.92
CA VAL A 69 5.66 -2.33 7.50
C VAL A 69 6.26 -3.52 6.77
N GLN A 70 6.48 -4.61 7.49
CA GLN A 70 6.89 -5.87 6.90
C GLN A 70 5.68 -6.80 6.74
N ARG A 71 5.42 -7.21 5.49
CA ARG A 71 4.35 -8.16 5.17
C ARG A 71 4.59 -9.52 5.84
N PRO A 72 3.53 -10.24 6.21
CA PRO A 72 3.66 -11.53 6.86
C PRO A 72 4.26 -12.54 5.86
N GLY A 73 4.95 -13.56 6.36
CA GLY A 73 5.64 -14.56 5.53
C GLY A 73 4.74 -15.46 4.67
N ARG A 74 3.43 -15.18 4.59
CA ARG A 74 2.40 -15.94 3.87
C ARG A 74 1.65 -15.05 2.87
N GLY A 75 1.28 -15.60 1.71
CA GLY A 75 0.57 -14.88 0.65
C GLY A 75 1.47 -14.43 -0.50
N ILE A 76 0.93 -13.58 -1.38
CA ILE A 76 1.66 -13.05 -2.55
C ILE A 76 2.64 -11.97 -2.06
N PHE A 77 3.92 -12.12 -2.34
CA PHE A 77 5.04 -11.26 -1.87
C PHE A 77 5.33 -11.30 -0.36
N PRO A 78 5.75 -12.45 0.19
CA PRO A 78 6.06 -12.59 1.62
C PRO A 78 7.32 -11.80 2.01
N ASN A 79 7.37 -11.33 3.27
CA ASN A 79 8.52 -10.68 3.89
C ASN A 79 8.99 -9.35 3.25
N LEU A 80 8.22 -8.79 2.33
CA LEU A 80 8.51 -7.48 1.76
C LEU A 80 8.31 -6.37 2.79
N HIS A 81 9.20 -5.39 2.74
CA HIS A 81 9.01 -4.09 3.38
C HIS A 81 8.25 -3.20 2.41
N VAL A 82 7.09 -2.73 2.84
CA VAL A 82 6.15 -1.95 2.04
C VAL A 82 5.66 -0.76 2.86
N PHE A 83 4.98 0.15 2.17
CA PHE A 83 4.16 1.16 2.84
C PHE A 83 2.78 0.56 3.12
N PRO A 84 2.06 1.11 4.11
CA PRO A 84 0.66 0.81 4.35
C PRO A 84 -0.19 0.95 3.09
N GLY A 85 -1.08 0.01 2.84
CA GLY A 85 -1.95 0.03 1.68
C GLY A 85 -2.56 -1.31 1.35
N GLY A 86 -3.69 -1.24 0.66
CA GLY A 86 -4.43 -2.43 0.29
C GLY A 86 -5.41 -2.14 -0.84
N LYS A 87 -6.36 -3.06 -0.98
CA LYS A 87 -7.30 -3.02 -2.10
C LYS A 87 -8.29 -1.88 -1.90
N VAL A 88 -8.67 -1.27 -3.00
CA VAL A 88 -9.83 -0.38 -3.02
C VAL A 88 -11.07 -1.25 -2.85
N ASP A 89 -11.88 -0.94 -1.84
CA ASP A 89 -13.10 -1.68 -1.51
C ASP A 89 -14.36 -0.93 -1.97
N GLY A 90 -15.46 -1.63 -2.18
CA GLY A 90 -16.76 -1.01 -2.47
C GLY A 90 -17.31 -0.19 -1.30
N ASP A 91 -16.92 -0.52 -0.06
CA ASP A 91 -17.27 0.27 1.12
C ASP A 91 -16.58 1.65 1.15
N ASP A 92 -15.59 1.89 0.28
CA ASP A 92 -14.94 3.19 0.10
C ASP A 92 -15.72 4.12 -0.88
N ASP A 93 -16.78 3.62 -1.54
CA ASP A 93 -17.58 4.37 -2.53
C ASP A 93 -18.66 5.28 -1.90
N GLY A 94 -18.96 6.40 -2.58
CA GLY A 94 -20.10 7.26 -2.24
C GLY A 94 -19.96 8.02 -0.91
N LEU A 95 -18.73 8.16 -0.39
CA LEU A 95 -18.46 8.78 0.92
C LEU A 95 -18.11 10.28 0.85
N ALA A 96 -18.49 10.97 -0.23
CA ALA A 96 -18.17 12.38 -0.41
C ALA A 96 -18.70 13.27 0.72
N HIS A 97 -19.86 12.95 1.31
CA HIS A 97 -20.43 13.68 2.45
C HIS A 97 -19.66 13.46 3.76
N LEU A 98 -18.77 12.47 3.83
CA LEU A 98 -17.88 12.23 4.98
C LEU A 98 -16.48 12.80 4.76
N CYS A 99 -16.18 13.41 3.61
CA CYS A 99 -14.84 13.90 3.27
C CYS A 99 -14.73 15.41 3.38
N HIS A 100 -13.55 15.90 3.77
CA HIS A 100 -13.24 17.33 3.84
C HIS A 100 -12.27 17.76 2.72
N GLY A 101 -12.61 18.83 2.01
CA GLY A 101 -11.74 19.54 1.08
C GLY A 101 -11.58 18.93 -0.32
N LEU A 102 -11.79 17.62 -0.49
CA LEU A 102 -11.74 16.96 -1.81
C LEU A 102 -13.06 16.25 -2.13
N GLY A 103 -13.66 16.61 -3.28
CA GLY A 103 -14.83 15.92 -3.84
C GLY A 103 -14.47 15.00 -5.01
N ASP A 104 -15.39 14.11 -5.39
CA ASP A 104 -15.14 13.10 -6.43
C ASP A 104 -14.76 13.65 -7.80
N PRO A 105 -15.36 14.74 -8.33
CA PRO A 105 -14.93 15.30 -9.61
C PRO A 105 -13.46 15.75 -9.60
N SER A 106 -13.00 16.35 -8.49
CA SER A 106 -11.61 16.80 -8.35
C SER A 106 -10.66 15.61 -8.18
N ALA A 107 -11.02 14.63 -7.35
CA ALA A 107 -10.23 13.41 -7.17
C ALA A 107 -10.09 12.63 -8.49
N SER A 108 -11.20 12.46 -9.24
CA SER A 108 -11.22 11.75 -10.53
C SER A 108 -10.39 12.49 -11.57
N TYR A 109 -10.47 13.82 -11.61
CA TYR A 109 -9.61 14.65 -12.46
C TYR A 109 -8.12 14.45 -12.15
N ILE A 110 -7.75 14.42 -10.86
CA ILE A 110 -6.36 14.21 -10.43
C ILE A 110 -5.85 12.84 -10.88
N LEU A 111 -6.67 11.79 -10.74
CA LEU A 111 -6.29 10.43 -11.13
C LEU A 111 -6.37 10.17 -12.64
N GLY A 112 -6.97 11.08 -13.40
CA GLY A 112 -7.18 10.93 -14.84
C GLY A 112 -8.23 9.86 -15.18
N ILE A 113 -9.28 9.73 -14.36
CA ILE A 113 -10.40 8.81 -14.59
C ILE A 113 -11.73 9.57 -14.65
N ASP A 114 -12.77 8.92 -15.20
CA ASP A 114 -14.07 9.58 -15.42
C ASP A 114 -14.82 9.88 -14.11
N SER A 115 -14.84 8.94 -13.16
CA SER A 115 -15.54 9.07 -11.89
C SER A 115 -15.05 8.06 -10.83
N GLY A 116 -15.42 8.30 -9.57
CA GLY A 116 -15.07 7.44 -8.45
C GLY A 116 -13.59 7.49 -8.11
N GLY A 117 -12.97 8.66 -8.24
CA GLY A 117 -11.59 8.90 -7.81
C GLY A 117 -11.46 9.06 -6.30
N LEU A 118 -12.50 9.59 -5.63
CA LEU A 118 -12.42 9.89 -4.20
C LEU A 118 -12.21 8.64 -3.34
N ARG A 119 -12.73 7.49 -3.77
CA ARG A 119 -12.55 6.21 -3.05
C ARG A 119 -11.08 5.89 -2.79
N TYR A 120 -10.16 6.25 -3.69
CA TYR A 120 -8.73 5.98 -3.47
C TYR A 120 -8.14 6.79 -2.31
N TRP A 121 -8.63 8.01 -2.07
CA TRP A 121 -8.26 8.79 -0.89
C TRP A 121 -8.84 8.16 0.37
N VAL A 122 -10.10 7.69 0.31
CA VAL A 122 -10.73 7.00 1.43
C VAL A 122 -10.00 5.70 1.76
N THR A 123 -9.70 4.86 0.76
CA THR A 123 -8.88 3.65 0.89
C THR A 123 -7.53 3.99 1.54
N ALA A 124 -6.84 5.04 1.09
CA ALA A 124 -5.57 5.44 1.69
C ALA A 124 -5.70 5.82 3.19
N ILE A 125 -6.80 6.48 3.59
CA ILE A 125 -7.07 6.82 4.99
C ILE A 125 -7.42 5.56 5.80
N ARG A 126 -8.26 4.68 5.27
CA ARG A 126 -8.65 3.42 5.91
C ARG A 126 -7.44 2.53 6.15
N GLU A 127 -6.63 2.30 5.12
CA GLU A 127 -5.42 1.47 5.20
C GLU A 127 -4.37 2.10 6.14
N CYS A 128 -4.27 3.44 6.20
CA CYS A 128 -3.42 4.10 7.19
C CYS A 128 -3.86 3.76 8.62
N PHE A 129 -5.17 3.73 8.86
CA PHE A 129 -5.70 3.39 10.17
C PHE A 129 -5.57 1.90 10.49
N GLU A 130 -5.92 1.02 9.57
CA GLU A 130 -5.80 -0.44 9.71
C GLU A 130 -4.34 -0.84 9.98
N GLU A 131 -3.41 -0.43 9.13
CA GLU A 131 -2.03 -0.92 9.24
C GLU A 131 -1.17 -0.13 10.23
N CYS A 132 -1.47 1.15 10.48
CA CYS A 132 -0.63 2.01 11.35
C CYS A 132 -1.33 2.56 12.59
N GLY A 133 -2.66 2.44 12.70
CA GLY A 133 -3.43 3.03 13.80
C GLY A 133 -3.53 4.55 13.72
N VAL A 134 -3.19 5.14 12.56
CA VAL A 134 -3.23 6.59 12.35
C VAL A 134 -4.46 6.93 11.53
N LEU A 135 -5.38 7.70 12.11
CA LEU A 135 -6.63 8.09 11.46
C LEU A 135 -6.57 9.56 11.02
N LEU A 136 -6.61 9.77 9.71
CA LEU A 136 -6.63 11.10 9.10
C LEU A 136 -8.07 11.58 9.02
N ALA A 137 -8.54 12.20 10.09
CA ALA A 137 -9.89 12.76 10.18
C ALA A 137 -9.90 14.06 10.98
N TYR A 138 -10.98 14.82 10.84
CA TYR A 138 -11.34 15.94 11.68
C TYR A 138 -12.45 15.54 12.65
N ARG A 139 -12.41 16.08 13.87
CA ARG A 139 -13.51 16.06 14.84
C ARG A 139 -13.66 17.46 15.43
N SER A 140 -14.87 18.00 15.39
CA SER A 140 -15.16 19.35 15.89
C SER A 140 -14.23 20.43 15.31
N GLY A 141 -13.91 20.32 14.01
CA GLY A 141 -13.09 21.29 13.27
C GLY A 141 -11.57 21.19 13.49
N SER A 142 -11.10 20.27 14.33
CA SER A 142 -9.66 20.02 14.57
C SER A 142 -9.27 18.64 14.07
N LEU A 143 -7.99 18.45 13.69
CA LEU A 143 -7.49 17.11 13.38
C LEU A 143 -7.69 16.20 14.59
N PHE A 144 -8.14 14.98 14.31
CA PHE A 144 -8.44 14.00 15.34
C PHE A 144 -7.17 13.60 16.09
N GLU A 145 -7.26 13.65 17.40
CA GLU A 145 -6.31 13.12 18.36
C GLU A 145 -7.14 12.48 19.48
N PRO A 146 -6.81 11.26 19.94
CA PRO A 146 -7.47 10.67 21.10
C PRO A 146 -7.28 11.55 22.33
N ALA A 147 -8.38 11.97 22.97
CA ALA A 147 -8.34 12.86 24.13
C ALA A 147 -7.96 12.14 25.44
N SER A 148 -7.93 10.81 25.44
CA SER A 148 -7.60 9.97 26.60
C SER A 148 -7.18 8.56 26.18
N ASP A 149 -6.56 7.82 27.09
CA ASP A 149 -6.22 6.40 26.88
C ASP A 149 -7.46 5.54 26.64
N ALA A 150 -8.60 5.86 27.28
CA ALA A 150 -9.86 5.17 27.07
C ALA A 150 -10.39 5.37 25.64
N GLU A 151 -10.24 6.59 25.11
CA GLU A 151 -10.57 6.87 23.72
C GLU A 151 -9.60 6.18 22.76
N ALA A 152 -8.30 6.20 23.05
CA ALA A 152 -7.31 5.48 22.26
C ALA A 152 -7.61 3.97 22.18
N ALA A 153 -7.98 3.35 23.32
CA ALA A 153 -8.38 1.94 23.36
C ALA A 153 -9.66 1.66 22.56
N ARG A 154 -10.64 2.58 22.60
CA ARG A 154 -11.86 2.48 21.80
C ARG A 154 -11.57 2.56 20.29
N PHE A 155 -10.68 3.44 19.88
CA PHE A 155 -10.25 3.52 18.48
C PHE A 155 -9.44 2.30 18.05
N GLU A 156 -8.60 1.74 18.92
CA GLU A 156 -7.94 0.46 18.64
C GLU A 156 -8.96 -0.69 18.47
N ALA A 157 -10.07 -0.67 19.22
CA ALA A 157 -11.16 -1.63 19.00
C ALA A 157 -11.83 -1.44 17.63
N TYR A 158 -12.05 -0.20 17.19
CA TYR A 158 -12.57 0.07 15.84
C TYR A 158 -11.59 -0.37 14.74
N ARG A 159 -10.29 -0.13 14.95
CA ARG A 159 -9.24 -0.61 14.05
C ARG A 159 -9.29 -2.12 13.88
N ASN A 160 -9.40 -2.87 14.99
CA ASN A 160 -9.50 -4.33 14.94
C ASN A 160 -10.77 -4.81 14.24
N ALA A 161 -11.90 -4.11 14.43
CA ALA A 161 -13.15 -4.44 13.77
C ALA A 161 -13.11 -4.16 12.25
N LEU A 162 -12.45 -3.07 11.83
CA LEU A 162 -12.19 -2.78 10.40
C LEU A 162 -11.35 -3.89 9.75
N ILE A 163 -10.22 -4.25 10.39
CA ILE A 163 -9.34 -5.34 9.94
C ILE A 163 -10.11 -6.67 9.87
N GLY A 164 -11.02 -6.91 10.81
CA GLY A 164 -11.89 -8.09 10.83
C GLY A 164 -13.01 -8.09 9.79
N GLY A 165 -13.31 -6.95 9.18
CA GLY A 165 -14.47 -6.76 8.28
C GLY A 165 -15.82 -6.63 9.00
N ASP A 166 -15.81 -6.43 10.32
CA ASP A 166 -17.02 -6.25 11.15
C ASP A 166 -17.45 -4.78 11.25
N GLU A 167 -16.64 -3.86 10.71
CA GLU A 167 -16.86 -2.41 10.73
C GLU A 167 -16.43 -1.80 9.40
N SER A 168 -16.97 -0.61 9.06
CA SER A 168 -16.51 0.16 7.90
C SER A 168 -16.07 1.57 8.29
N ILE A 169 -15.18 2.16 7.49
CA ILE A 169 -14.64 3.50 7.77
C ILE A 169 -15.77 4.54 7.81
N ALA A 170 -16.82 4.35 7.00
CA ALA A 170 -18.00 5.20 6.98
C ALA A 170 -18.82 5.11 8.27
N SER A 171 -19.03 3.90 8.79
CA SER A 171 -19.78 3.67 10.02
C SER A 171 -19.02 4.16 11.25
N LEU A 172 -17.70 3.93 11.31
CA LEU A 172 -16.81 4.56 12.29
C LEU A 172 -16.94 6.09 12.24
N ALA A 173 -16.79 6.69 11.05
CA ALA A 173 -16.81 8.13 10.91
C ALA A 173 -18.15 8.75 11.36
N ARG A 174 -19.28 8.13 11.01
CA ARG A 174 -20.60 8.59 11.48
C ARG A 174 -20.74 8.47 12.99
N ARG A 175 -20.32 7.35 13.58
CA ARG A 175 -20.48 7.07 15.01
C ARG A 175 -19.66 8.03 15.87
N GLU A 176 -18.43 8.34 15.44
CA GLU A 176 -17.51 9.21 16.17
C GLU A 176 -17.57 10.68 15.72
N ASN A 177 -18.56 11.03 14.88
CA ASN A 177 -18.74 12.37 14.31
C ASN A 177 -17.44 12.91 13.68
N LEU A 178 -16.83 12.09 12.84
CA LEU A 178 -15.59 12.37 12.12
C LEU A 178 -15.87 12.76 10.67
N THR A 179 -15.00 13.60 10.14
CA THR A 179 -14.91 13.91 8.71
C THR A 179 -13.53 13.50 8.22
N LEU A 180 -13.45 12.62 7.23
CA LEU A 180 -12.19 12.14 6.66
C LEU A 180 -11.39 13.30 6.05
N ALA A 181 -10.12 13.43 6.44
CA ALA A 181 -9.27 14.56 6.09
C ALA A 181 -8.59 14.32 4.72
N THR A 182 -9.39 14.21 3.65
CA THR A 182 -8.89 13.94 2.30
C THR A 182 -8.03 15.09 1.73
N ASP A 183 -8.20 16.31 2.23
CA ASP A 183 -7.32 17.47 2.02
C ASP A 183 -5.90 17.30 2.59
N ARG A 184 -5.68 16.36 3.51
CA ARG A 184 -4.36 16.06 4.09
C ARG A 184 -3.62 14.94 3.39
N VAL A 185 -4.22 14.32 2.38
CA VAL A 185 -3.65 13.21 1.63
C VAL A 185 -3.40 13.65 0.20
N MET A 186 -2.14 13.62 -0.23
CA MET A 186 -1.74 14.10 -1.55
C MET A 186 -1.46 12.93 -2.48
N TYR A 187 -1.88 13.04 -3.73
CA TYR A 187 -1.57 12.07 -4.76
C TYR A 187 -0.06 12.07 -5.08
N PHE A 188 0.55 10.88 -5.11
CA PHE A 188 2.00 10.73 -5.24
C PHE A 188 2.40 10.09 -6.58
N SER A 189 1.93 8.88 -6.90
CA SER A 189 2.32 8.19 -8.15
C SER A 189 1.35 7.08 -8.51
N HIS A 190 1.44 6.55 -9.72
CA HIS A 190 0.60 5.45 -10.19
C HIS A 190 1.45 4.33 -10.78
N TRP A 191 1.22 3.12 -10.28
CA TRP A 191 1.94 1.93 -10.70
C TRP A 191 0.98 0.86 -11.15
N ILE A 192 1.16 0.39 -12.38
CA ILE A 192 0.50 -0.80 -12.90
C ILE A 192 1.54 -1.91 -12.94
N THR A 193 1.25 -3.01 -12.25
CA THR A 193 2.14 -4.16 -12.26
C THR A 193 2.26 -4.72 -13.69
N PRO A 194 3.48 -4.97 -14.19
CA PRO A 194 3.69 -5.52 -15.52
C PRO A 194 2.93 -6.83 -15.77
N GLU A 195 2.56 -7.08 -17.03
CA GLU A 195 1.77 -8.26 -17.42
C GLU A 195 2.48 -9.59 -17.16
N SER A 196 3.81 -9.59 -17.08
CA SER A 196 4.62 -10.77 -16.78
C SER A 196 4.55 -11.21 -15.31
N ALA A 197 4.00 -10.38 -14.41
CA ALA A 197 3.90 -10.72 -13.00
C ALA A 197 2.73 -11.70 -12.74
N PRO A 198 2.89 -12.66 -11.80
CA PRO A 198 1.85 -13.64 -11.49
C PRO A 198 0.59 -13.03 -10.85
N ALA A 199 0.68 -11.78 -10.41
CA ALA A 199 -0.38 -11.06 -9.72
C ALA A 199 -0.26 -9.58 -10.09
N ARG A 200 -1.36 -9.01 -10.59
CA ARG A 200 -1.38 -7.62 -11.07
C ARG A 200 -2.17 -6.70 -10.15
N PHE A 201 -1.61 -5.50 -9.96
CA PHE A 201 -2.23 -4.41 -9.24
C PHE A 201 -2.12 -3.10 -10.03
N ASP A 202 -3.17 -2.29 -10.00
CA ASP A 202 -3.24 -0.88 -10.40
C ASP A 202 -3.26 -0.10 -9.09
N THR A 203 -2.09 0.42 -8.68
CA THR A 203 -1.88 1.00 -7.35
C THR A 203 -1.64 2.49 -7.46
N ARG A 204 -2.47 3.26 -6.76
CA ARG A 204 -2.32 4.70 -6.58
C ARG A 204 -1.61 4.96 -5.25
N PHE A 205 -0.47 5.63 -5.30
CA PHE A 205 0.31 6.00 -4.13
C PHE A 205 -0.08 7.40 -3.70
N PHE A 206 -0.12 7.62 -2.39
CA PHE A 206 -0.44 8.86 -1.72
C PHE A 206 0.62 9.17 -0.67
N VAL A 207 0.73 10.42 -0.25
CA VAL A 207 1.60 10.84 0.85
C VAL A 207 0.85 11.75 1.81
N THR A 208 1.13 11.60 3.10
CA THR A 208 0.60 12.47 4.15
C THR A 208 1.60 12.63 5.29
N ALA A 209 1.60 13.80 5.92
CA ALA A 209 2.38 14.03 7.13
C ALA A 209 1.70 13.38 8.34
N MET A 210 2.51 12.84 9.24
CA MET A 210 2.05 12.32 10.53
C MET A 210 1.29 13.42 11.29
N PRO A 211 0.00 13.21 11.64
CA PRO A 211 -0.73 14.16 12.47
C PRO A 211 -0.11 14.20 13.87
N LYS A 212 -0.17 15.37 14.51
CA LYS A 212 0.21 15.52 15.91
C LYS A 212 -0.72 14.69 16.80
N GLY A 213 -0.22 14.22 17.93
CA GLY A 213 -1.05 13.58 18.95
C GLY A 213 -1.38 12.10 18.73
N GLN A 214 -1.09 11.55 17.56
CA GLN A 214 -1.24 10.14 17.28
C GLN A 214 0.11 9.42 17.31
N ARG A 215 0.08 8.09 17.41
CA ARG A 215 1.28 7.24 17.35
C ARG A 215 1.07 6.14 16.33
N ALA A 216 1.93 6.10 15.31
CA ALA A 216 1.93 5.01 14.34
C ALA A 216 2.49 3.73 14.99
N VAL A 217 1.71 2.65 14.92
CA VAL A 217 2.06 1.31 15.40
C VAL A 217 1.54 0.28 14.41
N GLY A 218 2.42 -0.60 13.93
CA GLY A 218 2.05 -1.69 13.02
C GLY A 218 1.06 -2.65 13.68
N HIS A 219 0.01 -3.06 12.97
CA HIS A 219 -0.95 -4.03 13.50
C HIS A 219 -0.32 -5.44 13.55
N ARG A 220 -0.29 -6.03 14.75
CA ARG A 220 0.22 -7.39 14.97
C ARG A 220 -0.79 -8.41 14.43
N GLY A 221 -0.46 -9.07 13.34
CA GLY A 221 -1.31 -10.11 12.71
C GLY A 221 -1.37 -9.95 11.20
N GLU A 222 -1.45 -8.70 10.74
CA GLU A 222 -1.30 -8.32 9.33
C GLU A 222 0.14 -7.98 8.98
N THR A 223 0.91 -7.44 9.92
CA THR A 223 2.33 -7.11 9.72
C THR A 223 3.21 -7.81 10.76
N VAL A 224 4.45 -8.14 10.37
CA VAL A 224 5.45 -8.71 11.29
C VAL A 224 6.00 -7.63 12.21
N SER A 225 6.24 -6.44 11.65
CA SER A 225 6.66 -5.24 12.37
C SER A 225 6.31 -4.00 11.56
N GLY A 226 6.11 -2.88 12.27
CA GLY A 226 6.04 -1.54 11.69
C GLY A 226 7.11 -0.66 12.32
N SER A 227 7.81 0.14 11.52
CA SER A 227 8.91 0.97 11.99
C SER A 227 9.01 2.29 11.24
N TRP A 228 9.41 3.33 11.97
CA TRP A 228 9.90 4.56 11.37
C TRP A 228 11.35 4.36 10.95
N ILE A 229 11.66 4.73 9.71
CA ILE A 229 13.01 4.64 9.15
C ILE A 229 13.24 5.81 8.20
N THR A 230 14.47 6.34 8.12
CA THR A 230 14.77 7.34 7.08
C THR A 230 14.73 6.70 5.70
N ALA A 231 14.37 7.48 4.67
CA ALA A 231 14.36 6.95 3.31
C ALA A 231 15.74 6.41 2.88
N ASN A 232 16.83 7.05 3.32
CA ASN A 232 18.20 6.62 3.04
C ASN A 232 18.55 5.31 3.76
N ASP A 233 18.17 5.14 5.02
CA ASP A 233 18.46 3.90 5.76
C ASP A 233 17.64 2.71 5.20
N ALA A 234 16.40 2.94 4.77
CA ALA A 234 15.61 1.91 4.11
C ALA A 234 16.27 1.43 2.80
N LEU A 235 16.79 2.37 2.00
CA LEU A 235 17.56 2.04 0.80
C LEU A 235 18.86 1.30 1.13
N ALA A 236 19.60 1.74 2.15
CA ALA A 236 20.80 1.07 2.62
C ALA A 236 20.54 -0.36 3.13
N ASN A 237 19.37 -0.61 3.74
CA ASN A 237 18.94 -1.96 4.12
C ASN A 237 18.66 -2.85 2.90
N PHE A 238 18.12 -2.29 1.81
CA PHE A 238 17.93 -3.02 0.57
C PHE A 238 19.26 -3.30 -0.13
N ASP A 239 20.13 -2.31 -0.25
CA ASP A 239 21.44 -2.46 -0.91
C ASP A 239 22.35 -3.46 -0.18
N ALA A 240 22.11 -3.67 1.12
CA ALA A 240 22.80 -4.67 1.93
C ALA A 240 22.04 -5.99 2.09
N ASP A 241 21.03 -6.25 1.25
CA ASP A 241 20.19 -7.47 1.24
C ASP A 241 19.47 -7.78 2.56
N ARG A 242 19.36 -6.81 3.48
CA ARG A 242 18.65 -6.97 4.76
C ARG A 242 17.14 -6.85 4.58
N TRP A 243 16.69 -5.99 3.67
CA TRP A 243 15.27 -5.76 3.38
C TRP A 243 14.95 -6.14 1.95
N GLN A 244 13.83 -6.84 1.76
CA GLN A 244 13.27 -7.10 0.44
C GLN A 244 12.22 -6.04 0.12
N MET A 245 12.35 -5.37 -1.03
CA MET A 245 11.44 -4.32 -1.48
C MET A 245 11.16 -4.44 -2.97
N ILE A 246 9.97 -4.01 -3.39
CA ILE A 246 9.59 -3.95 -4.80
C ILE A 246 9.98 -2.61 -5.42
N HIS A 247 10.07 -2.59 -6.76
CA HIS A 247 10.50 -1.41 -7.50
C HIS A 247 9.68 -0.12 -7.22
N PRO A 248 8.34 -0.17 -7.10
CA PRO A 248 7.57 1.01 -6.67
C PRO A 248 8.05 1.57 -5.32
N THR A 249 8.30 0.70 -4.34
CA THR A 249 8.82 1.10 -3.03
C THR A 249 10.19 1.77 -3.16
N LEU A 250 11.11 1.18 -3.92
CA LEU A 250 12.46 1.73 -4.12
C LEU A 250 12.44 3.09 -4.81
N THR A 251 11.63 3.25 -5.85
CA THR A 251 11.51 4.51 -6.59
C THR A 251 10.92 5.62 -5.72
N THR A 252 9.92 5.25 -4.92
CA THR A 252 9.30 6.14 -3.94
C THR A 252 10.29 6.57 -2.86
N LEU A 253 11.05 5.65 -2.27
CA LEU A 253 12.09 5.98 -1.27
C LEU A 253 13.19 6.87 -1.86
N ARG A 254 13.70 6.56 -3.06
CA ARG A 254 14.65 7.41 -3.78
C ARG A 254 14.08 8.80 -4.05
N THR A 255 12.78 8.91 -4.27
CA THR A 255 12.11 10.20 -4.44
C THR A 255 12.09 10.99 -3.15
N VAL A 256 11.68 10.37 -2.04
CA VAL A 256 11.67 11.01 -0.72
C VAL A 256 13.08 11.44 -0.29
N ALA A 257 14.10 10.62 -0.55
CA ALA A 257 15.50 10.87 -0.20
C ALA A 257 16.12 12.12 -0.87
N ARG A 258 15.47 12.68 -1.90
CA ARG A 258 15.90 13.93 -2.56
C ARG A 258 15.59 15.19 -1.75
N TYR A 259 14.75 15.09 -0.71
CA TYR A 259 14.26 16.23 0.06
C TYR A 259 14.83 16.25 1.47
N SER A 260 15.10 17.44 1.99
CA SER A 260 15.73 17.59 3.31
C SER A 260 14.71 17.51 4.43
N ASN A 261 13.47 17.91 4.16
CA ASN A 261 12.40 17.94 5.15
C ASN A 261 11.01 17.66 4.53
N VAL A 262 10.06 17.32 5.40
CA VAL A 262 8.68 16.99 5.00
C VAL A 262 7.99 18.13 4.26
N ALA A 263 8.23 19.39 4.65
CA ALA A 263 7.59 20.53 4.01
C ALA A 263 8.05 20.70 2.53
N GLU A 264 9.34 20.53 2.25
CA GLU A 264 9.88 20.51 0.89
C GLU A 264 9.28 19.38 0.05
N LEU A 265 9.23 18.16 0.60
CA LEU A 265 8.62 17.01 -0.08
C LEU A 265 7.15 17.29 -0.44
N LEU A 266 6.35 17.70 0.54
CA LEU A 266 4.93 17.97 0.31
C LEU A 266 4.71 19.17 -0.64
N GLY A 267 5.56 20.19 -0.55
CA GLY A 267 5.56 21.31 -1.51
C GLY A 267 5.84 20.84 -2.94
N ALA A 268 6.83 19.97 -3.13
CA ALA A 268 7.12 19.39 -4.45
C ALA A 268 5.97 18.53 -4.97
N VAL A 269 5.37 17.69 -4.11
CA VAL A 269 4.21 16.84 -4.46
C VAL A 269 3.00 17.69 -4.84
N SER A 270 2.71 18.76 -4.10
CA SER A 270 1.59 19.67 -4.40
C SER A 270 1.71 20.37 -5.77
N THR A 271 2.92 20.44 -6.32
CA THR A 271 3.20 21.04 -7.63
C THR A 271 3.49 19.99 -8.72
N GLY A 272 3.40 18.70 -8.39
CA GLY A 272 3.70 17.59 -9.33
C GLY A 272 5.17 17.43 -9.71
N ARG A 273 6.09 18.17 -9.08
CA ARG A 273 7.51 18.21 -9.48
C ARG A 273 8.35 17.10 -8.84
N HIS A 274 7.76 16.28 -7.97
CA HIS A 274 8.51 15.33 -7.16
C HIS A 274 9.05 14.12 -7.92
N LEU A 275 8.35 13.62 -8.94
CA LEU A 275 8.81 12.47 -9.72
C LEU A 275 9.82 12.85 -10.81
N GLY A 276 9.82 14.11 -11.26
CA GLY A 276 10.57 14.50 -12.46
C GLY A 276 9.99 13.86 -13.73
N GLU A 277 10.79 13.77 -14.79
CA GLU A 277 10.37 13.12 -16.03
C GLU A 277 10.31 11.59 -15.89
N VAL A 278 9.17 11.00 -16.24
CA VAL A 278 9.01 9.53 -16.24
C VAL A 278 9.64 8.94 -17.49
N SER A 279 10.88 8.45 -17.34
CA SER A 279 11.63 7.77 -18.41
C SER A 279 10.91 6.52 -18.92
N ASP A 280 11.21 6.11 -20.15
CA ASP A 280 10.66 4.87 -20.73
C ASP A 280 11.00 3.64 -19.90
N ALA A 281 12.19 3.60 -19.29
CA ALA A 281 12.60 2.51 -18.41
C ALA A 281 11.71 2.40 -17.15
N LEU A 282 11.38 3.54 -16.52
CA LEU A 282 10.46 3.55 -15.38
C LEU A 282 9.04 3.18 -15.80
N HIS A 283 8.63 3.62 -17.00
CA HIS A 283 7.31 3.28 -17.54
C HIS A 283 7.15 1.78 -17.80
N GLN A 284 8.17 1.14 -18.40
CA GLN A 284 8.21 -0.31 -18.60
C GLN A 284 8.18 -1.10 -17.29
N GLN A 285 8.66 -0.50 -16.20
CA GLN A 285 8.60 -1.07 -14.85
C GLN A 285 7.26 -0.82 -14.14
N GLY A 286 6.31 -0.15 -14.82
CA GLY A 286 4.94 0.02 -14.37
C GLY A 286 4.57 1.44 -13.94
N LEU A 287 5.50 2.39 -13.86
CA LEU A 287 5.18 3.78 -13.50
C LEU A 287 4.38 4.45 -14.62
N GLN A 288 3.19 4.95 -14.31
CA GLN A 288 2.32 5.58 -15.30
C GLN A 288 2.64 7.06 -15.47
N ARG A 289 2.46 7.55 -16.70
CA ARG A 289 2.60 8.96 -17.06
C ARG A 289 1.26 9.67 -16.88
N ASP A 290 0.91 9.95 -15.64
CA ASP A 290 -0.33 10.67 -15.36
C ASP A 290 -0.20 12.17 -15.74
N ARG A 291 -1.31 12.90 -15.73
CA ARG A 291 -1.36 14.34 -16.10
C ARG A 291 -0.37 15.23 -15.35
N PHE A 292 0.09 14.84 -14.16
CA PHE A 292 1.11 15.56 -13.38
C PHE A 292 2.55 15.17 -13.71
N SER A 293 2.77 14.25 -14.67
CA SER A 293 4.09 13.82 -15.13
C SER A 293 4.57 14.57 -16.38
N ILE A 294 3.81 15.57 -16.84
CA ILE A 294 4.18 16.38 -18.01
C ILE A 294 5.02 17.56 -17.50
N ALA A 295 6.28 17.60 -17.94
CA ALA A 295 7.23 18.70 -17.69
C ALA A 295 6.65 20.06 -18.14
N PRO A 296 7.09 21.19 -17.54
CA PRO A 296 6.57 22.53 -17.80
C PRO A 296 6.66 22.98 -19.26
#